data_AF-A0A924PZ69-F1
#
_entry.id   AF-A0A924PZ69-F1
#
_cell.length_a   1.000
_cell.length_b   1.000
_cell.length_c   1.000
_cell.angle_alpha   90.00
_cell.angle_beta   90.00
_cell.angle_gamma   90.00
#
_symmetry.space_group_name_H-M   'P 1'
#
loop_
_entity.id
_entity.type
_entity.pdbx_description
1 polymer ?
#
loop_
_entity_poly.entity_id
_entity_poly.type
_entity_poly.pdbx_seq_one_letter_code
_entity_poly.pdbx_strand_id
1 'polypeptide(L)'
;MPEIIIEQSAQSPHLVLRDGFVETPLPALWLRARSPDPSQRDQVTGQRLVNPHRMPEDLELTEARLEPVRTDAGPQRLHLSFSDGFSGWFDTQELIDGTVLSEDCPPPVPWQADPGPQPVYQWNDLAEDKVLFRALHDFITLGFVLVHGTPTQPDSILTIARCFGFVRDTN
;
A
#
# COMPACT_ATOMS: atom_id res chain seq x y z
N MET A 1 6.43 18.12 3.10
CA MET A 1 5.43 17.05 2.95
C MET A 1 5.13 16.95 1.47
N PRO A 2 5.02 15.73 0.92
CA PRO A 2 4.72 15.55 -0.49
C PRO A 2 3.36 16.18 -0.84
N GLU A 3 3.29 16.86 -1.98
CA GLU A 3 2.06 17.47 -2.51
C GLU A 3 1.96 17.27 -4.02
N ILE A 4 0.73 17.25 -4.55
CA ILE A 4 0.47 17.18 -5.99
C ILE A 4 0.15 18.59 -6.51
N ILE A 5 0.84 18.97 -7.57
CA ILE A 5 0.71 20.28 -8.20
C ILE A 5 0.22 20.08 -9.62
N ILE A 6 -0.71 20.92 -10.03
CA ILE A 6 -1.16 21.01 -11.41
C ILE A 6 -0.31 22.08 -12.09
N GLU A 7 0.44 21.67 -13.09
CA GLU A 7 1.15 22.58 -13.98
C GLU A 7 0.40 22.67 -15.31
N GLN A 8 0.23 23.89 -15.80
CA GLN A 8 -0.46 24.16 -17.05
C GLN A 8 0.59 24.37 -18.15
N SER A 9 0.60 23.50 -19.16
CA SER A 9 1.38 23.74 -20.38
C SER A 9 0.50 24.40 -21.45
N ALA A 10 1.13 24.83 -22.56
CA ALA A 10 0.40 25.42 -23.69
C ALA A 10 -0.53 24.43 -24.43
N GLN A 11 -0.39 23.12 -24.20
CA GLN A 11 -1.15 22.07 -24.89
C GLN A 11 -2.08 21.30 -23.95
N SER A 12 -1.56 20.80 -22.82
CA SER A 12 -2.28 19.94 -21.87
C SER A 12 -1.78 20.15 -20.44
N PRO A 13 -2.63 20.00 -19.40
CA PRO A 13 -2.15 20.03 -18.02
C PRO A 13 -1.32 18.79 -17.69
N HIS A 14 -0.36 18.92 -16.78
CA HIS A 14 0.39 17.80 -16.22
C HIS A 14 0.44 17.89 -14.70
N LEU A 15 0.53 16.74 -14.04
CA LEU A 15 0.65 16.66 -12.59
C LEU A 15 2.10 16.40 -12.22
N VAL A 16 2.55 17.07 -11.16
CA VAL A 16 3.87 16.89 -10.58
C VAL A 16 3.72 16.60 -9.10
N LEU A 17 4.35 15.51 -8.63
CA LEU A 17 4.59 15.29 -7.22
C LEU A 17 5.78 16.13 -6.79
N ARG A 18 5.59 17.05 -5.85
CA ARG A 18 6.67 17.78 -5.21
C ARG A 18 6.92 17.19 -3.83
N ASP A 19 8.14 16.71 -3.59
CA ASP A 19 8.61 16.33 -2.26
C ASP A 19 9.91 17.07 -1.93
N GLY A 20 9.79 18.13 -1.12
CA GLY A 20 10.89 19.05 -0.85
C GLY A 20 11.34 19.76 -2.13
N PHE A 21 12.57 19.49 -2.57
CA PHE A 21 13.15 20.05 -3.81
C PHE A 21 13.06 19.09 -5.01
N VAL A 22 12.51 17.89 -4.82
CA VAL A 22 12.36 16.90 -5.88
C VAL A 22 10.98 17.04 -6.49
N GLU A 23 10.95 17.23 -7.81
CA GLU A 23 9.73 17.28 -8.60
C GLU A 23 9.70 16.07 -9.54
N THR A 24 8.68 15.24 -9.38
CA THR A 24 8.50 14.00 -10.15
C THR A 24 7.21 14.10 -10.96
N PRO A 25 7.28 14.11 -12.30
CA PRO A 25 6.08 14.08 -13.14
C PRO A 25 5.26 12.82 -12.87
N LEU A 26 3.95 12.96 -12.75
CA LEU A 26 3.00 11.85 -12.64
C LEU A 26 2.42 11.55 -14.02
N PRO A 27 2.79 10.44 -14.68
CA PRO A 27 2.32 10.14 -16.02
C PRO A 27 0.80 9.93 -16.08
N ALA A 28 0.15 10.43 -17.14
CA ALA A 28 -1.29 10.26 -17.35
C ALA A 28 -1.72 8.78 -17.32
N LEU A 29 -0.94 7.89 -17.94
CA LEU A 29 -1.19 6.44 -17.88
C LEU A 29 -1.20 5.89 -16.44
N TRP A 30 -0.26 6.34 -15.61
CA TRP A 30 -0.16 5.92 -14.21
C TRP A 30 -1.34 6.42 -13.37
N LEU A 31 -1.76 7.68 -13.59
CA LEU A 31 -2.94 8.27 -12.96
C LEU A 31 -4.20 7.51 -13.36
N ARG A 32 -4.41 7.31 -14.67
CA ARG A 32 -5.57 6.62 -15.24
C ARG A 32 -5.72 5.19 -14.71
N ALA A 33 -4.61 4.48 -14.54
CA ALA A 33 -4.58 3.11 -14.02
C ALA A 33 -4.93 3.01 -12.52
N ARG A 34 -4.90 4.12 -11.79
CA ARG A 34 -5.23 4.24 -10.36
C ARG A 34 -6.63 4.82 -10.11
N SER A 35 -7.46 4.92 -11.14
CA SER A 35 -8.82 5.43 -10.96
C SER A 35 -9.58 4.65 -9.88
N PRO A 36 -10.13 5.33 -8.87
CA PRO A 36 -10.97 4.71 -7.86
C PRO A 36 -12.41 4.50 -8.35
N ASP A 37 -12.74 4.89 -9.59
CA ASP A 37 -14.10 4.84 -10.10
C ASP A 37 -14.63 3.39 -10.11
N PRO A 38 -15.90 3.14 -9.69
CA PRO A 38 -16.47 1.80 -9.64
C PRO A 38 -16.48 1.04 -10.97
N SER A 39 -16.39 1.73 -12.11
CA SER A 39 -16.24 1.08 -13.43
C SER A 39 -14.81 0.59 -13.69
N GLN A 40 -13.83 1.08 -12.93
CA GLN A 40 -12.40 0.80 -13.10
C GLN A 40 -11.84 -0.08 -11.98
N ARG A 41 -12.39 0.02 -10.78
CA ARG A 41 -11.96 -0.68 -9.58
C ARG A 41 -13.14 -1.13 -8.74
N ASP A 42 -13.15 -2.41 -8.38
CA ASP A 42 -14.11 -2.97 -7.46
C ASP A 42 -13.94 -2.35 -6.07
N GLN A 43 -15.02 -1.81 -5.51
CA GLN A 43 -14.98 -1.03 -4.27
C GLN A 43 -14.86 -1.91 -3.01
N VAL A 44 -15.09 -3.21 -3.12
CA VAL A 44 -15.06 -4.13 -1.97
C VAL A 44 -13.68 -4.79 -1.87
N THR A 45 -13.18 -5.28 -3.00
CA THR A 45 -11.92 -6.05 -3.09
C THR A 45 -10.72 -5.21 -3.47
N GLY A 46 -10.94 -3.99 -3.99
CA GLY A 46 -9.89 -3.13 -4.54
C GLY A 46 -9.32 -3.63 -5.86
N GLN A 47 -9.86 -4.71 -6.44
CA GLN A 47 -9.34 -5.28 -7.68
C GLN A 47 -9.68 -4.39 -8.88
N ARG A 48 -8.70 -4.25 -9.77
CA ARG A 48 -8.88 -3.53 -11.04
C ARG A 48 -9.80 -4.32 -11.97
N LEU A 49 -10.79 -3.64 -12.54
CA LEU A 49 -11.78 -4.20 -13.49
C LEU A 49 -11.38 -4.02 -14.95
N VAL A 50 -10.31 -3.27 -15.22
CA VAL A 50 -9.79 -2.98 -16.54
C VAL A 50 -8.41 -3.57 -16.79
N ASN A 51 -8.12 -3.91 -18.04
CA ASN A 51 -6.82 -4.42 -18.45
C ASN A 51 -5.89 -3.25 -18.84
N PRO A 52 -4.72 -3.07 -18.20
CA PRO A 52 -3.82 -1.93 -18.50
C PRO A 52 -3.38 -1.86 -19.96
N HIS A 53 -3.16 -3.00 -20.61
CA HIS A 53 -2.75 -3.06 -22.02
C HIS A 53 -3.82 -2.57 -23.00
N ARG A 54 -5.04 -2.29 -22.53
CA ARG A 54 -6.12 -1.71 -23.35
C ARG A 54 -6.15 -0.18 -23.28
N MET A 55 -5.33 0.43 -22.43
CA MET A 55 -5.21 1.89 -22.37
C MET A 55 -4.37 2.38 -23.56
N PRO A 56 -4.73 3.53 -24.17
CA PRO A 56 -3.92 4.15 -25.22
C PRO A 56 -2.49 4.46 -24.72
N GLU A 57 -1.49 4.27 -25.57
CA GLU A 57 -0.09 4.59 -25.23
C GLU A 57 0.16 6.10 -25.22
N ASP A 58 -0.60 6.85 -26.01
CA ASP A 58 -0.64 8.31 -26.11
C ASP A 58 -1.69 8.92 -25.17
N LEU A 59 -1.96 8.26 -24.04
CA LEU A 59 -2.90 8.79 -23.06
C LEU A 59 -2.37 10.09 -22.46
N GLU A 60 -3.20 11.13 -22.51
CA GLU A 60 -2.90 12.45 -22.00
C GLU A 60 -3.98 12.91 -21.03
N LEU A 61 -3.62 13.82 -20.15
CA LEU A 61 -4.60 14.58 -19.38
C LEU A 61 -5.13 15.72 -20.24
N THR A 62 -6.44 15.85 -20.30
CA THR A 62 -7.13 16.95 -20.99
C THR A 62 -7.61 18.01 -20.01
N GLU A 63 -7.79 17.65 -18.73
CA GLU A 63 -8.17 18.57 -17.67
C GLU A 63 -7.66 18.07 -16.31
N ALA A 64 -7.26 19.00 -15.44
CA ALA A 64 -6.98 18.73 -14.04
C ALA A 64 -7.50 19.89 -13.18
N ARG A 65 -8.26 19.57 -12.12
CA ARG A 65 -8.83 20.56 -11.19
C ARG A 65 -8.79 20.05 -9.76
N LEU A 66 -8.15 20.79 -8.87
CA LEU A 66 -8.22 20.55 -7.43
C LEU A 66 -9.53 21.10 -6.87
N GLU A 67 -10.21 20.32 -6.05
CA GLU A 67 -11.35 20.80 -5.27
C GLU A 67 -10.84 21.73 -4.15
N PRO A 68 -11.51 22.86 -3.88
CA PRO A 68 -11.18 23.70 -2.74
C PRO A 68 -11.27 22.90 -1.44
N VAL A 69 -10.19 22.88 -0.67
CA VAL A 69 -10.16 22.24 0.64
C VAL A 69 -11.19 22.91 1.54
N ARG A 70 -12.26 22.20 1.89
CA ARG A 70 -13.12 22.61 3.00
C ARG A 70 -12.42 22.15 4.26
N THR A 71 -12.15 23.09 5.16
CA THR A 71 -11.36 22.96 6.40
C THR A 71 -11.82 21.87 7.39
N ASP A 72 -12.87 21.15 7.04
CA ASP A 72 -13.66 20.27 7.88
C ASP A 72 -14.16 19.02 7.11
N ALA A 73 -13.74 18.83 5.84
CA ALA A 73 -14.20 17.72 5.00
C ALA A 73 -13.05 17.00 4.26
N GLY A 74 -12.58 15.89 4.84
CA GLY A 74 -11.90 14.81 4.12
C GLY A 74 -10.60 15.16 3.38
N PRO A 75 -10.02 14.17 2.66
CA PRO A 75 -8.84 14.37 1.85
C PRO A 75 -9.13 15.27 0.64
N GLN A 76 -8.12 16.00 0.19
CA GLN A 76 -8.23 16.86 -0.99
C GLN A 76 -8.55 16.02 -2.23
N ARG A 77 -9.54 16.45 -3.01
CA ARG A 77 -9.98 15.75 -4.21
C ARG A 77 -9.45 16.42 -5.46
N LEU A 78 -9.09 15.59 -6.42
CA LEU A 78 -8.55 15.99 -7.71
C LEU A 78 -9.44 15.42 -8.82
N HIS A 79 -10.03 16.28 -9.64
CA HIS A 79 -10.77 15.87 -10.83
C HIS A 79 -9.83 15.84 -12.02
N LEU A 80 -9.76 14.69 -12.71
CA LEU A 80 -8.94 14.50 -13.90
C LEU A 80 -9.79 14.04 -15.07
N SER A 81 -9.52 14.59 -16.25
CA SER A 81 -10.08 14.13 -17.53
C SER A 81 -8.95 13.68 -18.44
N PHE A 82 -9.20 12.63 -19.22
CA PHE A 82 -8.19 11.96 -20.05
C PHE A 82 -8.61 11.93 -21.52
N SER A 83 -7.63 11.78 -22.42
CA SER A 83 -7.85 11.72 -23.88
C SER A 83 -8.65 10.49 -24.33
N ASP A 84 -8.74 9.43 -23.52
CA ASP A 84 -9.60 8.26 -23.77
C ASP A 84 -11.09 8.50 -23.47
N GLY A 85 -11.44 9.72 -23.04
CA GLY A 85 -12.80 10.11 -22.69
C GLY A 85 -13.19 9.80 -21.25
N PHE A 86 -12.31 9.19 -20.45
CA PHE A 86 -12.56 8.99 -19.03
C PHE A 86 -12.41 10.31 -18.27
N SER A 87 -13.27 10.50 -17.26
CA SER A 87 -13.19 11.63 -16.33
C SER A 87 -13.67 11.18 -14.96
N GLY A 88 -12.95 11.58 -13.90
CA GLY A 88 -13.26 11.11 -12.56
C GLY A 88 -12.48 11.78 -11.45
N TRP A 89 -12.85 11.43 -10.23
CA TRP A 89 -12.26 11.96 -9.01
C TRP A 89 -11.18 11.02 -8.45
N PHE A 90 -10.13 11.64 -7.93
CA PHE A 90 -8.99 11.00 -7.30
C PHE A 90 -8.75 11.63 -5.93
N ASP A 91 -8.33 10.81 -4.98
CA ASP A 91 -7.79 11.28 -3.71
C ASP A 91 -6.31 11.58 -3.90
N THR A 92 -5.88 12.82 -3.60
CA THR A 92 -4.48 13.21 -3.74
C THR A 92 -3.57 12.42 -2.82
N GLN A 93 -4.03 12.06 -1.62
CA GLN A 93 -3.24 11.28 -0.67
C GLN A 93 -3.06 9.85 -1.18
N GLU A 94 -4.11 9.23 -1.71
CA GLU A 94 -4.00 7.89 -2.32
C GLU A 94 -3.01 7.88 -3.50
N LEU A 95 -3.01 8.94 -4.31
CA LEU A 95 -2.00 9.09 -5.37
C LEU A 95 -0.59 9.24 -4.79
N ILE A 96 -0.38 10.11 -3.79
CA ILE A 96 0.92 10.29 -3.14
C ILE A 96 1.41 8.96 -2.54
N ASP A 97 0.58 8.26 -1.77
CA ASP A 97 0.91 6.97 -1.17
C ASP A 97 1.28 5.95 -2.25
N GLY A 98 0.57 5.97 -3.37
CA GLY A 98 0.84 5.10 -4.53
C GLY A 98 2.17 5.37 -5.25
N THR A 99 2.87 6.48 -4.95
CA THR A 99 4.23 6.77 -5.46
C THR A 99 5.34 6.15 -4.61
N VAL A 100 5.03 5.74 -3.38
CA VAL A 100 5.95 5.04 -2.51
C VAL A 100 6.10 3.60 -3.00
N LEU A 101 7.27 3.25 -3.50
CA LEU A 101 7.59 1.91 -4.01
C LEU A 101 8.13 0.97 -2.91
N SER A 102 7.89 1.30 -1.65
CA SER A 102 8.27 0.52 -0.46
C SER A 102 7.08 -0.32 -0.01
N GLU A 103 7.35 -1.55 0.43
CA GLU A 103 6.35 -2.41 1.09
C GLU A 103 6.24 -2.11 2.60
N ASP A 104 7.06 -1.19 3.12
CA ASP A 104 7.19 -0.84 4.54
C ASP A 104 7.42 -2.05 5.46
N CYS A 105 7.96 -3.12 4.87
CA CYS A 105 8.38 -4.31 5.57
C CYS A 105 9.71 -4.02 6.28
N PRO A 106 9.89 -4.40 7.56
CA PRO A 106 11.15 -4.18 8.22
C PRO A 106 12.28 -4.95 7.52
N PRO A 107 13.47 -4.36 7.36
CA PRO A 107 14.58 -5.02 6.70
C PRO A 107 15.11 -6.18 7.55
N PRO A 108 15.55 -7.28 6.92
CA PRO A 108 16.15 -8.39 7.66
C PRO A 108 17.48 -7.99 8.31
N VAL A 109 17.71 -8.47 9.53
CA VAL A 109 18.92 -8.25 10.34
C VAL A 109 19.64 -9.59 10.52
N PRO A 110 20.81 -9.78 9.90
CA PRO A 110 21.63 -10.98 10.10
C PRO A 110 22.12 -11.11 11.53
N TRP A 111 22.23 -12.34 12.03
CA TRP A 111 22.77 -12.63 13.36
C TRP A 111 23.75 -13.79 13.36
N GLN A 112 24.56 -13.86 14.41
CA GLN A 112 25.50 -14.96 14.70
C GLN A 112 25.03 -15.74 15.93
N ALA A 113 25.82 -16.70 16.41
CA ALA A 113 25.44 -17.61 17.50
C ALA A 113 24.94 -16.91 18.79
N ASP A 114 25.37 -15.66 19.03
CA ASP A 114 24.81 -14.79 20.06
C ASP A 114 24.08 -13.61 19.42
N PRO A 115 22.77 -13.74 19.12
CA PRO A 115 21.98 -12.69 18.47
C PRO A 115 21.61 -11.54 19.42
N GLY A 116 22.01 -11.58 20.70
CA GLY A 116 21.49 -10.68 21.73
C GLY A 116 20.12 -11.13 22.25
N PRO A 117 19.24 -10.21 22.70
CA PRO A 117 17.94 -10.54 23.23
C PRO A 117 17.09 -11.35 22.24
N GLN A 118 16.58 -12.50 22.68
CA GLN A 118 15.75 -13.34 21.83
C GLN A 118 14.31 -12.81 21.78
N PRO A 119 13.67 -12.82 20.59
CA PRO A 119 12.27 -12.43 20.44
C PRO A 119 11.33 -13.50 21.03
N VAL A 120 11.07 -13.38 22.34
CA VAL A 120 10.26 -14.34 23.12
C VAL A 120 8.88 -13.77 23.40
N TYR A 121 7.84 -14.55 23.11
CA TYR A 121 6.43 -14.22 23.29
C TYR A 121 5.71 -15.29 24.11
N GLN A 122 4.67 -14.92 24.87
CA GLN A 122 3.80 -15.90 25.52
C GLN A 122 2.64 -16.25 24.59
N TRP A 123 2.30 -17.53 24.51
CA TRP A 123 1.23 -18.04 23.65
C TRP A 123 -0.10 -17.32 23.86
N ASN A 124 -0.50 -17.09 25.11
CA ASN A 124 -1.77 -16.44 25.42
C ASN A 124 -1.82 -14.97 24.98
N ASP A 125 -0.67 -14.29 24.97
CA ASP A 125 -0.59 -12.87 24.62
C ASP A 125 -0.69 -12.64 23.10
N LEU A 126 -0.41 -13.68 22.28
CA LEU A 126 -0.52 -13.61 20.83
C LEU A 126 -1.97 -13.45 20.33
N ALA A 127 -2.96 -13.60 21.21
CA ALA A 127 -4.35 -13.25 20.90
C ALA A 127 -4.57 -11.72 20.79
N GLU A 128 -3.63 -10.91 21.29
CA GLU A 128 -3.68 -9.45 21.16
C GLU A 128 -3.00 -8.98 19.88
N ASP A 129 -3.71 -8.25 19.01
CA ASP A 129 -3.20 -7.77 17.72
C ASP A 129 -1.87 -7.01 17.83
N LYS A 130 -1.69 -6.21 18.89
CA LYS A 130 -0.45 -5.47 19.11
C LYS A 130 0.74 -6.37 19.40
N VAL A 131 0.50 -7.47 20.10
CA VAL A 131 1.54 -8.45 20.44
C VAL A 131 1.86 -9.31 19.21
N LEU A 132 0.83 -9.77 18.48
CA LEU A 132 1.00 -10.50 17.24
C LEU A 132 1.73 -9.67 16.18
N PHE A 133 1.37 -8.39 16.03
CA PHE A 133 2.05 -7.47 15.12
C PHE A 133 3.54 -7.34 15.46
N ARG A 134 3.88 -7.19 16.73
CA ARG A 134 5.29 -7.13 17.17
C ARG A 134 6.02 -8.45 16.90
N ALA A 135 5.37 -9.59 17.15
CA ALA A 135 5.94 -10.91 16.85
C ALA A 135 6.18 -11.10 15.35
N LEU A 136 5.26 -10.67 14.48
CA LEU A 136 5.42 -10.71 13.03
C LEU A 136 6.54 -9.78 12.56
N HIS A 137 6.62 -8.57 13.14
CA HIS A 137 7.71 -7.63 12.85
C HIS A 137 9.07 -8.23 13.22
N ASP A 138 9.21 -8.80 14.42
CA ASP A 138 10.44 -9.49 14.85
C ASP A 138 10.73 -10.71 13.97
N PHE A 139 9.71 -11.48 13.58
CA PHE A 139 9.87 -12.64 12.71
C PHE A 139 10.41 -12.25 11.33
N ILE A 140 9.88 -11.19 10.72
CA ILE A 140 10.36 -10.69 9.43
C ILE A 140 11.79 -10.12 9.56
N THR A 141 12.05 -9.39 10.65
CA THR A 141 13.35 -8.74 10.90
C THR A 141 14.44 -9.77 11.20
N LEU A 142 14.19 -10.73 12.08
CA LEU A 142 15.20 -11.65 12.62
C LEU A 142 15.15 -13.04 11.97
N GLY A 143 14.08 -13.36 11.25
CA GLY A 143 13.83 -14.67 10.65
C GLY A 143 13.32 -15.73 11.64
N PHE A 144 13.12 -15.39 12.92
CA PHE A 144 12.59 -16.33 13.92
C PHE A 144 11.90 -15.61 15.10
N VAL A 145 11.02 -16.34 15.80
CA VAL A 145 10.48 -15.98 17.11
C VAL A 145 10.38 -17.23 17.99
N LEU A 146 10.42 -17.04 19.31
CA LEU A 146 10.18 -18.09 20.29
C LEU A 146 8.82 -17.84 20.95
N VAL A 147 7.99 -18.88 20.99
CA VAL A 147 6.68 -18.82 21.65
C VAL A 147 6.70 -19.77 22.84
N HIS A 148 6.56 -19.21 24.04
CA HIS A 148 6.52 -19.93 25.31
C HIS A 148 5.09 -20.15 25.79
N GLY A 149 4.92 -21.10 26.71
CA GLY A 149 3.60 -21.40 27.29
C GLY A 149 2.62 -22.00 26.27
N THR A 150 3.13 -22.65 25.23
CA THR A 150 2.32 -23.27 24.18
C THR A 150 1.62 -24.54 24.66
N PRO A 151 0.47 -24.89 24.07
CA PRO A 151 -0.20 -26.16 24.34
C PRO A 151 0.69 -27.35 23.93
N THR A 152 0.60 -28.44 24.69
CA THR A 152 1.45 -29.64 24.55
C THR A 152 0.68 -30.89 24.12
N GLN A 153 -0.60 -30.73 23.78
CA GLN A 153 -1.43 -31.80 23.24
C GLN A 153 -0.98 -32.14 21.80
N PRO A 154 -1.27 -33.36 21.29
CA PRO A 154 -1.08 -33.67 19.88
C PRO A 154 -1.67 -32.59 18.96
N ASP A 155 -0.98 -32.32 17.85
CA ASP A 155 -1.39 -31.34 16.84
C ASP A 155 -1.48 -29.88 17.29
N SER A 156 -1.03 -29.56 18.52
CA SER A 156 -0.95 -28.18 19.03
C SER A 156 -0.19 -27.24 18.09
N ILE A 157 0.83 -27.76 17.40
CA ILE A 157 1.60 -27.01 16.40
C ILE A 157 0.73 -26.47 15.26
N LEU A 158 -0.32 -27.19 14.85
CA LEU A 158 -1.25 -26.73 13.81
C LEU A 158 -2.07 -25.53 14.30
N THR A 159 -2.44 -25.52 15.58
CA THR A 159 -3.13 -24.39 16.20
C THR A 159 -2.22 -23.17 16.29
N ILE A 160 -0.96 -23.37 16.67
CA ILE A 160 0.04 -22.30 16.75
C ILE A 160 0.31 -21.73 15.35
N ALA A 161 0.51 -22.59 14.34
CA ALA A 161 0.75 -22.15 12.97
C ALA A 161 -0.41 -21.32 12.40
N ARG A 162 -1.66 -21.64 12.79
CA ARG A 162 -2.86 -20.89 12.38
C ARG A 162 -2.92 -19.46 12.89
N CYS A 163 -2.16 -19.10 13.93
CA CYS A 163 -2.01 -17.71 14.33
C CYS A 163 -1.22 -16.88 13.31
N PHE A 164 -0.35 -17.52 12.52
CA PHE A 164 0.55 -16.86 11.59
C PHE A 164 0.16 -17.08 10.12
N GLY A 165 -0.71 -18.05 9.82
CA GLY A 165 -1.18 -18.31 8.47
C GLY A 165 -1.73 -19.72 8.30
N PHE A 166 -1.49 -20.33 7.13
CA PHE A 166 -1.92 -21.68 6.83
C PHE A 166 -0.73 -22.64 6.79
N VAL A 167 -0.93 -23.84 7.33
CA VAL A 167 0.06 -24.92 7.23
C VAL A 167 0.08 -25.41 5.78
N ARG A 168 1.28 -25.56 5.22
CA ARG A 168 1.49 -26.18 3.91
C ARG A 168 1.64 -27.69 4.12
N ASP A 169 0.68 -28.46 3.61
CA ASP A 169 0.74 -29.92 3.64
C ASP A 169 1.85 -30.45 2.72
N THR A 170 2.52 -31.52 3.15
CA THR A 170 3.61 -32.19 2.41
C THR A 170 3.40 -33.72 2.39
N ASN A 171 4.06 -34.41 1.46
CA ASN A 171 3.90 -35.86 1.20
C ASN A 171 4.39 -36.78 2.32
#